data_AF-A0A256ZX29-F1
#
_entry.id   AF-A0A256ZX29-F1
#
_cell.length_a   1.000
_cell.length_b   1.000
_cell.length_c   1.000
_cell.angle_alpha   90.00
_cell.angle_beta   90.00
_cell.angle_gamma   90.00
#
_symmetry.space_group_name_H-M   'P 1'
#
loop_
_entity.id
_entity.type
_entity.pdbx_description
1 polymer ?
#
loop_
_entity_poly.entity_id
_entity_poly.type
_entity_poly.pdbx_seq_one_letter_code
_entity_poly.pdbx_strand_id
1 'polypeptide(L)' 'YEPEQFPGLVYRMDDPHVVFLLFSSGNVVCVGAKKVDDVKKGINKLVRQLRKIPKTGH' A
#
# COMPACT_ATOMS: atom_id res chain seq x y z
N TYR A 1 3.60 -10.65 -7.46
CA TYR A 1 2.18 -10.69 -7.08
C TYR A 1 1.72 -12.09 -7.43
N GLU A 2 1.57 -12.95 -6.43
CA GLU A 2 1.15 -14.34 -6.62
C GLU A 2 -0.16 -14.55 -5.84
N PRO A 3 -1.30 -14.17 -6.42
CA PRO A 3 -2.59 -14.16 -5.73
C PRO A 3 -3.03 -15.54 -5.24
N GLU A 4 -2.55 -16.62 -5.86
CA GLU A 4 -2.80 -18.00 -5.43
C GLU A 4 -2.07 -18.39 -4.14
N GLN A 5 -0.95 -17.74 -3.82
CA GLN A 5 -0.20 -17.97 -2.57
C GLN A 5 -0.48 -16.91 -1.50
N PHE A 6 -0.76 -15.67 -1.90
CA PHE A 6 -1.12 -14.60 -0.96
C PHE A 6 -2.08 -13.59 -1.59
N PRO A 7 -3.24 -13.31 -0.96
CA PRO A 7 -4.32 -12.53 -1.58
C PRO A 7 -4.05 -11.01 -1.66
N GLY A 8 -2.87 -10.54 -1.24
CA GLY A 8 -2.51 -9.13 -1.19
C GLY A 8 -1.31 -8.74 -2.04
N LEU A 9 -1.30 -7.51 -2.56
CA LEU A 9 -0.12 -6.89 -3.15
C LEU A 9 0.77 -6.32 -2.05
N VAL A 10 2.03 -6.76 -2.01
CA VAL A 10 3.05 -6.21 -1.11
C VAL A 10 3.71 -5.01 -1.77
N TYR A 11 3.53 -3.82 -1.19
CA TYR A 11 4.17 -2.59 -1.63
C TYR A 11 5.12 -2.07 -0.56
N ARG A 12 6.41 -1.95 -0.88
CA ARG A 12 7.46 -1.48 0.04
C ARG A 12 7.76 -0.02 -0.25
N MET A 13 7.88 0.78 0.81
CA MET A 13 8.23 2.19 0.74
C MET A 13 9.46 2.44 1.61
N ASP A 14 10.48 3.08 1.04
CA ASP A 14 11.73 3.33 1.76
C ASP A 14 11.66 4.58 2.66
N ASP A 15 10.91 5.60 2.23
CA ASP A 15 10.69 6.82 2.99
C ASP A 15 9.19 7.18 3.06
N PRO A 16 8.55 7.10 4.24
CA PRO A 16 9.04 6.43 5.44
C PRO A 16 9.22 4.92 5.22
N HIS A 17 10.08 4.28 6.01
CA HIS A 17 10.35 2.84 5.88
C HIS A 17 9.16 2.01 6.38
N VAL A 18 8.26 1.65 5.47
CA VAL A 18 7.02 0.93 5.76
C VAL A 18 6.66 -0.05 4.65
N VAL A 19 5.85 -1.06 4.98
CA VAL A 19 5.31 -2.01 4.01
C VAL A 19 3.79 -1.96 4.06
N PHE A 20 3.18 -1.92 2.87
CA PHE A 20 1.73 -1.99 2.69
C PHE A 20 1.33 -3.34 2.11
N LEU A 21 0.28 -3.94 2.67
CA LEU A 21 -0.43 -5.07 2.11
C LEU A 21 -1.77 -4.54 1.58
N LEU A 22 -1.94 -4.57 0.26
CA LEU A 22 -3.13 -4.07 -0.42
C LEU A 22 -3.98 -5.26 -0.87
N PHE A 23 -5.23 -5.33 -0.42
CA PHE A 23 -6.13 -6.42 -0.78
C PHE A 23 -7.09 -5.97 -1.88
N SER A 24 -7.58 -6.91 -2.69
CA SER A 24 -8.55 -6.65 -3.76
C SER A 24 -9.88 -6.05 -3.25
N SER A 25 -10.20 -6.26 -1.97
CA SER A 25 -11.34 -5.63 -1.29
C SER A 25 -11.18 -4.12 -1.05
N GLY A 26 -9.99 -3.56 -1.30
CA GLY A 26 -9.65 -2.18 -0.97
C GLY A 26 -9.10 -1.99 0.45
N ASN A 27 -9.05 -3.05 1.26
CA ASN A 27 -8.42 -3.00 2.57
C ASN A 27 -6.90 -2.82 2.44
N VAL A 28 -6.33 -2.03 3.35
CA VAL A 28 -4.88 -1.75 3.40
C VAL A 28 -4.38 -2.00 4.82
N VAL A 29 -3.33 -2.80 4.93
CA VAL A 29 -2.56 -2.97 6.17
C VAL A 29 -1.21 -2.28 5.99
N CYS A 30 -0.82 -1.44 6.95
CA CYS A 30 0.49 -0.79 6.99
C CYS A 30 1.29 -1.34 8.17
N VAL A 31 2.51 -1.83 7.90
CA VAL A 31 3.43 -2.39 8.92
C VAL A 31 4.81 -1.74 8.83
N GLY A 32 5.57 -1.81 9.93
CA GLY A 32 6.95 -1.32 10.00
C GLY A 32 7.10 0.16 10.40
N ALA A 33 6.00 0.90 10.52
CA ALA A 33 6.04 2.28 10.99
C ALA A 33 6.42 2.36 12.48
N LYS A 34 7.33 3.26 12.83
CA LYS A 34 7.75 3.50 14.23
C LYS A 34 6.92 4.58 14.92
N LYS A 35 6.31 5.48 14.14
CA LYS A 35 5.48 6.59 14.61
C LYS A 35 4.20 6.67 13.81
N VAL A 36 3.13 7.15 14.43
CA VAL A 36 1.83 7.38 13.76
C VAL A 36 1.99 8.33 12.57
N ASP A 37 2.88 9.31 12.66
CA ASP A 37 3.14 10.25 11.56
C ASP A 37 3.77 9.58 10.33
N ASP A 38 4.55 8.51 10.51
CA ASP A 38 5.10 7.74 9.39
C ASP A 38 3.98 6.99 8.67
N VAL A 39 2.99 6.46 9.41
CA VAL A 39 1.79 5.86 8.81
C VAL A 39 1.05 6.90 7.96
N LYS A 40 0.80 8.09 8.52
CA LYS A 40 0.12 9.19 7.79
C LYS A 40 0.86 9.60 6.53
N LYS A 41 2.19 9.80 6.62
CA LYS A 41 3.04 10.12 5.46
C LYS A 41 3.01 9.02 4.41
N GLY A 42 3.15 7.77 4.84
CA GLY A 42 3.13 6.60 3.98
C GLY A 42 1.82 6.45 3.22
N ILE A 43 0.68 6.54 3.92
CA ILE A 43 -0.66 6.48 3.29
C ILE A 43 -0.84 7.61 2.27
N ASN A 44 -0.43 8.85 2.60
CA ASN A 44 -0.52 9.97 1.66
C ASN A 44 0.34 9.76 0.41
N LYS A 45 1.55 9.19 0.55
CA LYS A 45 2.40 8.82 -0.59
C LYS A 45 1.76 7.69 -1.41
N LEU A 46 1.26 6.63 -0.76
CA LEU A 46 0.58 5.51 -1.41
C LEU A 46 -0.63 5.96 -2.23
N VAL A 47 -1.54 6.75 -1.65
CA VAL A 47 -2.75 7.25 -2.35
C VAL A 47 -2.37 8.09 -3.58
N ARG A 48 -1.33 8.93 -3.48
CA ARG A 48 -0.82 9.68 -4.63
C ARG A 48 -0.31 8.78 -5.75
N GLN A 49 0.35 7.67 -5.42
CA GLN A 49 0.81 6.71 -6.44
C GLN A 49 -0.37 5.97 -7.07
N LEU A 50 -1.31 5.47 -6.27
CA LEU A 50 -2.49 4.76 -6.76
C LEU A 50 -3.36 5.63 -7.68
N ARG A 51 -3.48 6.94 -7.40
CA ARG A 51 -4.21 7.88 -8.26
C ARG A 51 -3.60 8.09 -9.64
N LYS A 52 -2.31 7.82 -9.83
CA LYS A 52 -1.65 7.90 -11.14
C LYS A 52 -1.93 6.68 -12.00
N ILE A 53 -2.37 5.59 -11.39
CA ILE A 53 -2.70 4.36 -12.12
C ILE A 53 -4.05 4.59 -12.80
N PRO A 54 -4.13 4.49 -14.13
CA PRO A 54 -5.40 4.57 -14.84
C PRO A 54 -6.34 3.50 -14.27
N LYS A 55 -7.57 3.90 -13.92
CA LYS A 55 -8.60 2.91 -13.60
C LYS A 55 -8.94 2.18 -14.90
N THR A 56 -8.33 1.03 -15.13
CA THR A 56 -8.81 0.08 -16.14
C THR A 56 -10.12 -0.50 -15.59
N GLY A 57 -11.23 0.09 -15.99
CA GLY A 57 -12.56 -0.49 -15.78
C GLY A 57 -12.66 -1.80 -16.58
N HIS A 58 -13.28 -2.80 -15.96
CA HIS A 58 -14.23 -3.63 -16.69
C HIS A 58 -15.58 -2.92 -16.60
#